data_AF-A0A1V4TBQ1-F1
#
_entry.id   AF-A0A1V4TBQ1-F1
#
_cell.length_a   1.000
_cell.length_b   1.000
_cell.length_c   1.000
_cell.angle_alpha   90.00
_cell.angle_beta   90.00
_cell.angle_gamma   90.00
#
_symmetry.space_group_name_H-M   'P 1'
#
loop_
_entity.id
_entity.type
_entity.pdbx_description
1 polymer ?
#
loop_
_entity_poly.entity_id
_entity_poly.type
_entity_poly.pdbx_seq_one_letter_code
_entity_poly.pdbx_strand_id
1 'polypeptide(L)'
;MRIKWRYMAIMVVVMLVISSLTAYVAYESVQRNRLGYIGVEVDKEVFTADEDVTFQLVSLTRNARFNITDRWYMDQEDERNRGFDVLRVPDVMDPETFLDDLSSLDYLRSRSTFFPVGRAFFDHFDSRDGSIRIAWNGTVAEEGWNENGSFLRYSPAVSGHYVIVPRSSWSPDMKVSFMINERSMFYYDSLNIDIEPVNHPDDKLTLGLALRAPPGTAGEISCDLNLSLSYFGSPFELSENVLAFHEETGIILSEGQDWVRTLVFNISIPDHGYVPNGEDDFRNRYFSPLVIDVVLTTAVGTYITGLSAIWDGGWEYEYQY
;
A
#
# COMPACT_ATOMS: atom_id res chain seq x y z
N MET A 1 -16.29 47.89 -56.74
CA MET A 1 -17.30 47.42 -55.77
C MET A 1 -16.87 47.88 -54.38
N ARG A 2 -17.39 49.01 -53.87
CA ARG A 2 -17.02 49.55 -52.54
C ARG A 2 -17.90 48.86 -51.50
N ILE A 3 -17.37 47.86 -50.80
CA ILE A 3 -17.99 47.34 -49.58
C ILE A 3 -18.14 48.53 -48.63
N LYS A 4 -19.39 48.91 -48.30
CA LYS A 4 -19.63 50.01 -47.35
C LYS A 4 -18.90 49.65 -46.05
N TRP A 5 -18.12 50.58 -45.52
CA TRP A 5 -17.21 50.40 -44.38
C TRP A 5 -17.83 49.65 -43.18
N ARG A 6 -19.15 49.79 -42.98
CA ARG A 6 -19.95 49.05 -42.00
C ARG A 6 -19.96 47.52 -42.23
N TYR A 7 -20.09 47.04 -43.46
CA TYR A 7 -20.04 45.61 -43.78
C TYR A 7 -18.64 45.02 -43.61
N MET A 8 -17.60 45.82 -43.88
CA MET A 8 -16.22 45.42 -43.65
C MET A 8 -15.93 45.29 -42.14
N ALA A 9 -16.42 46.23 -41.32
CA ALA A 9 -16.33 46.15 -39.87
C ALA A 9 -17.06 44.92 -39.30
N ILE A 10 -18.26 44.61 -39.80
CA ILE A 10 -19.01 43.41 -39.41
C ILE A 10 -18.22 42.13 -39.76
N MET A 11 -17.66 42.06 -40.98
CA MET A 11 -16.83 40.91 -41.41
C MET A 11 -15.60 40.72 -40.51
N VAL A 12 -14.92 41.80 -40.14
CA VAL A 12 -13.75 41.73 -39.24
C VAL A 12 -14.16 41.25 -37.84
N VAL A 13 -15.27 41.75 -37.29
CA VAL A 13 -15.77 41.30 -35.99
C VAL A 13 -16.16 39.83 -36.04
N VAL A 14 -16.86 39.38 -37.08
CA VAL A 14 -17.22 37.97 -37.26
C VAL A 14 -15.98 37.09 -37.38
N MET A 15 -14.97 37.50 -38.15
CA MET A 15 -13.70 36.77 -38.26
C MET A 15 -12.95 36.69 -36.93
N LEU A 16 -12.93 37.76 -36.13
CA LEU A 16 -12.33 37.74 -34.80
C LEU A 16 -13.06 36.79 -33.86
N VAL A 17 -14.40 36.85 -33.84
CA VAL A 17 -15.22 35.97 -32.99
C VAL A 17 -15.00 34.51 -33.37
N ILE A 18 -15.10 34.18 -34.67
CA ILE A 18 -14.86 32.82 -35.15
C ILE A 18 -13.44 32.38 -34.79
N SER A 19 -12.42 33.18 -35.09
CA SER A 19 -11.02 32.81 -34.79
C SER A 19 -10.77 32.61 -33.29
N SER A 20 -11.36 33.46 -32.44
CA SER A 20 -11.28 33.30 -30.99
C SER A 20 -11.99 32.03 -30.50
N LEU A 21 -13.13 31.68 -31.10
CA LEU A 21 -13.84 30.44 -30.79
C LEU A 21 -13.04 29.21 -31.23
N THR A 22 -12.48 29.21 -32.44
CA THR A 22 -11.64 28.11 -32.93
C THR A 22 -10.36 27.96 -32.10
N ALA A 23 -9.73 29.07 -31.72
CA ALA A 23 -8.57 29.05 -30.82
C ALA A 23 -8.92 28.51 -29.44
N TYR A 24 -10.08 28.89 -28.88
CA TYR A 24 -10.58 28.37 -27.62
C TYR A 24 -10.86 26.87 -27.69
N VAL A 25 -11.55 26.40 -28.73
CA VAL A 25 -11.82 24.96 -28.94
C VAL A 25 -10.53 24.16 -29.12
N ALA A 26 -9.57 24.67 -29.89
CA ALA A 26 -8.27 24.04 -30.05
C ALA A 26 -7.48 24.00 -28.74
N TYR A 27 -7.49 25.11 -27.98
CA TYR A 27 -6.85 25.19 -26.67
C TYR A 27 -7.47 24.21 -25.66
N GLU A 28 -8.80 24.19 -25.54
CA GLU A 28 -9.55 23.24 -24.71
C GLU A 28 -9.26 21.79 -25.12
N SER A 29 -9.22 21.48 -26.41
CA SER A 29 -8.89 20.15 -26.92
C SER A 29 -7.47 19.71 -26.51
N VAL A 30 -6.48 20.61 -26.61
CA VAL A 30 -5.11 20.33 -26.18
C VAL A 30 -5.02 20.19 -24.66
N GLN A 31 -5.68 21.06 -23.90
CA GLN A 31 -5.73 20.99 -22.43
C GLN A 31 -6.37 19.69 -21.96
N ARG A 32 -7.48 19.29 -22.60
CA ARG A 32 -8.15 18.01 -22.32
C ARG A 32 -7.24 16.81 -22.53
N ASN A 33 -6.16 16.89 -23.28
CA ASN A 33 -5.24 15.78 -23.55
C ASN A 33 -3.92 15.83 -22.77
N ARG A 34 -3.73 16.82 -21.90
CA ARG A 34 -2.51 16.90 -21.07
C ARG A 34 -2.63 16.02 -19.83
N LEU A 35 -1.56 15.27 -19.56
CA LEU A 35 -1.41 14.52 -18.33
C LEU A 35 -1.01 15.48 -17.20
N GLY A 36 -1.73 15.44 -16.08
CA GLY A 36 -1.37 16.14 -14.85
C GLY A 36 -0.53 15.26 -13.93
N TYR A 37 0.65 15.71 -13.55
CA TYR A 37 1.49 15.03 -12.56
C TYR A 37 1.18 15.52 -11.15
N ILE A 38 0.95 14.59 -10.23
CA ILE A 38 0.66 14.84 -8.82
C ILE A 38 1.78 14.23 -7.98
N GLY A 39 2.43 15.03 -7.13
CA GLY A 39 3.37 14.54 -6.12
C GLY A 39 2.63 14.14 -4.85
N VAL A 40 3.11 13.09 -4.19
CA VAL A 40 2.69 12.68 -2.85
C VAL A 40 3.85 12.99 -1.91
N GLU A 41 3.63 13.89 -0.96
CA GLU A 41 4.70 14.40 -0.09
C GLU A 41 4.28 14.29 1.38
N VAL A 42 4.98 13.48 2.17
CA VAL A 42 4.78 13.42 3.63
C VAL A 42 5.23 14.72 4.27
N ASP A 43 4.56 15.13 5.35
CA ASP A 43 4.89 16.39 6.02
C ASP A 43 6.22 16.32 6.79
N LYS A 44 6.68 15.10 7.14
CA LYS A 44 7.96 14.83 7.80
C LYS A 44 8.39 13.37 7.60
N GLU A 45 9.67 13.11 7.84
CA GLU A 45 10.28 11.79 7.63
C GLU A 45 9.96 10.77 8.74
N VAL A 46 9.68 11.23 9.97
CA VAL A 46 9.46 10.37 11.14
C VAL A 46 8.21 10.76 11.90
N PHE A 47 7.28 9.82 12.06
CA PHE A 47 6.07 9.93 12.87
C PHE A 47 6.12 8.98 14.07
N THR A 48 5.38 9.29 15.13
CA THR A 48 5.27 8.48 16.35
C THR A 48 3.85 7.98 16.54
N ALA A 49 3.64 6.98 17.41
CA ALA A 49 2.32 6.44 17.70
C ALA A 49 1.28 7.43 18.27
N ASP A 50 1.74 8.59 18.76
CA ASP A 50 0.88 9.61 19.39
C ASP A 50 0.38 10.69 18.42
N GLU A 51 0.66 10.57 17.12
CA GLU A 51 0.28 11.56 16.12
C GLU A 51 -0.27 10.93 14.83
N ASP A 52 -1.16 11.66 14.16
CA ASP A 52 -1.62 11.29 12.82
C ASP A 52 -0.49 11.47 11.80
N VAL A 53 -0.31 10.48 10.94
CA VAL A 53 0.56 10.64 9.78
C VAL A 53 -0.13 11.53 8.78
N THR A 54 0.54 12.59 8.36
CA THR A 54 -0.02 13.55 7.41
C THR A 54 0.85 13.73 6.19
N PHE A 55 0.20 13.84 5.04
CA PHE A 55 0.85 14.02 3.74
C PHE A 55 0.02 14.94 2.86
N GLN A 56 0.64 15.44 1.80
CA GLN A 56 0.04 16.39 0.87
C GLN A 56 0.08 15.87 -0.56
N LEU A 57 -0.97 16.18 -1.31
CA LEU A 57 -0.95 16.07 -2.77
C LEU A 57 -0.59 17.42 -3.37
N VAL A 58 0.39 17.44 -4.27
CA VAL A 58 0.90 18.66 -4.88
C VAL A 58 0.82 18.55 -6.39
N SER A 59 0.21 19.53 -7.06
CA SER A 59 0.26 19.60 -8.52
C SER A 59 1.67 19.96 -8.98
N LEU A 60 2.34 19.02 -9.65
CA LEU A 60 3.67 19.22 -10.23
C LEU A 60 3.59 19.91 -11.60
N THR A 61 2.40 19.93 -12.21
CA THR A 61 2.19 20.45 -13.56
C THR A 61 1.41 21.75 -13.53
N ARG A 62 2.06 22.86 -13.90
CA ARG A 62 1.41 24.18 -13.94
C ARG A 62 0.40 24.34 -15.09
N ASN A 63 0.54 23.50 -16.11
CA ASN A 63 -0.10 23.68 -17.41
C ASN A 63 -1.13 22.61 -17.76
N ALA A 64 -1.42 21.69 -16.84
CA ALA A 64 -2.45 20.67 -16.94
C ALA A 64 -3.44 20.94 -15.81
N ARG A 65 -4.71 21.11 -16.15
CA ARG A 65 -5.78 21.26 -15.16
C ARG A 65 -6.42 19.91 -14.94
N PHE A 66 -6.50 19.52 -13.68
CA PHE A 66 -7.21 18.32 -13.27
C PHE A 66 -8.05 18.61 -12.04
N ASN A 67 -9.06 17.77 -11.89
CA ASN A 67 -9.97 17.76 -10.77
C ASN A 67 -10.26 16.29 -10.49
N ILE A 68 -9.82 15.81 -9.33
CA ILE A 68 -10.02 14.43 -8.92
C ILE A 68 -10.80 14.41 -7.61
N THR A 69 -11.72 13.46 -7.51
CA THR A 69 -12.47 13.17 -6.30
C THR A 69 -12.24 11.72 -5.98
N ASP A 70 -11.84 11.47 -4.75
CA ASP A 70 -11.76 10.12 -4.22
C ASP A 70 -13.17 9.65 -3.76
N ARG A 71 -14.05 10.57 -3.37
CA ARG A 71 -15.51 10.30 -3.26
C ARG A 71 -16.25 10.59 -4.56
N TRP A 72 -16.56 9.58 -5.38
CA TRP A 72 -17.65 9.74 -6.35
C TRP A 72 -18.98 9.59 -5.61
N TYR A 73 -19.79 10.63 -5.65
CA TYR A 73 -21.19 10.57 -5.25
C TYR A 73 -21.90 9.44 -6.01
N MET A 74 -22.58 8.58 -5.25
CA MET A 74 -23.54 7.54 -5.61
C MET A 74 -23.01 6.10 -5.56
N ASP A 75 -23.69 5.35 -4.70
CA ASP A 75 -23.57 3.93 -4.34
C ASP A 75 -22.46 3.60 -3.33
N GLN A 76 -22.89 3.07 -2.18
CA GLN A 76 -22.11 2.62 -1.02
C GLN A 76 -21.09 1.50 -1.36
N GLU A 77 -20.91 1.17 -2.63
CA GLU A 77 -20.08 0.05 -3.10
C GLU A 77 -18.63 0.45 -3.43
N ASP A 78 -18.33 1.74 -3.68
CA ASP A 78 -17.06 2.15 -4.35
C ASP A 78 -16.01 2.83 -3.44
N GLU A 79 -16.28 3.04 -2.14
CA GLU A 79 -15.26 3.52 -1.17
C GLU A 79 -14.07 2.53 -1.05
N ARG A 80 -14.28 1.28 -1.48
CA ARG A 80 -13.28 0.22 -1.50
C ARG A 80 -12.24 0.35 -2.59
N ASN A 81 -12.40 1.27 -3.55
CA ASN A 81 -11.60 1.26 -4.78
C ASN A 81 -10.88 2.58 -5.05
N ARG A 82 -10.76 3.51 -4.10
CA ARG A 82 -10.09 4.80 -4.34
C ARG A 82 -9.29 5.25 -3.13
N GLY A 83 -8.49 6.29 -3.32
CA GLY A 83 -7.64 6.88 -2.30
C GLY A 83 -6.19 6.43 -2.41
N PHE A 84 -5.55 6.28 -1.26
CA PHE A 84 -4.16 5.87 -1.14
C PHE A 84 -4.05 4.67 -0.21
N ASP A 85 -3.20 3.73 -0.61
CA ASP A 85 -2.73 2.67 0.26
C ASP A 85 -1.43 3.12 0.93
N VAL A 86 -1.32 2.83 2.23
CA VAL A 86 -0.11 3.01 3.02
C VAL A 86 0.47 1.61 3.21
N LEU A 87 1.59 1.34 2.56
CA LEU A 87 2.20 0.01 2.52
C LEU A 87 3.50 -0.01 3.33
N ARG A 88 3.67 -1.01 4.18
CA ARG A 88 4.92 -1.23 4.91
C ARG A 88 5.98 -1.76 3.94
N VAL A 89 7.19 -1.20 4.00
CA VAL A 89 8.38 -1.74 3.33
C VAL A 89 8.84 -2.96 4.11
N PRO A 90 9.00 -4.14 3.48
CA PRO A 90 9.48 -5.33 4.18
C PRO A 90 10.83 -5.10 4.86
N ASP A 91 11.02 -5.59 6.09
CA ASP A 91 12.25 -5.39 6.88
C ASP A 91 13.51 -5.94 6.19
N VAL A 92 13.36 -6.92 5.29
CA VAL A 92 14.48 -7.49 4.49
C VAL A 92 14.95 -6.57 3.36
N MET A 93 14.18 -5.53 3.01
CA MET A 93 14.51 -4.59 1.95
C MET A 93 15.07 -3.30 2.54
N ASP A 94 16.08 -2.74 1.87
CA ASP A 94 16.65 -1.45 2.24
C ASP A 94 15.70 -0.30 1.82
N PRO A 95 15.15 0.49 2.76
CA PRO A 95 14.23 1.58 2.45
C PRO A 95 14.83 2.66 1.55
N GLU A 96 16.14 2.90 1.61
CA GLU A 96 16.81 3.95 0.81
C GLU A 96 16.84 3.61 -0.68
N THR A 97 16.91 2.32 -1.01
CA THR A 97 16.98 1.83 -2.39
C THR A 97 15.70 1.12 -2.84
N PHE A 98 14.70 1.02 -1.97
CA PHE A 98 13.45 0.30 -2.21
C PHE A 98 12.74 0.76 -3.48
N LEU A 99 12.64 2.06 -3.73
CA LEU A 99 11.96 2.61 -4.91
C LEU A 99 12.79 2.56 -6.21
N ASP A 100 14.08 2.24 -6.12
CA ASP A 100 14.96 2.09 -7.29
C ASP A 100 14.81 0.73 -7.97
N ASP A 101 14.32 -0.29 -7.24
CA ASP A 101 14.13 -1.63 -7.76
C ASP A 101 12.76 -1.81 -8.45
N LEU A 102 12.79 -2.33 -9.68
CA LEU A 102 11.60 -2.69 -10.44
C LEU A 102 10.75 -3.75 -9.73
N SER A 103 11.39 -4.68 -9.00
CA SER A 103 10.68 -5.72 -8.25
C SER A 103 9.82 -5.12 -7.13
N SER A 104 10.32 -4.10 -6.45
CA SER A 104 9.58 -3.32 -5.45
C SER A 104 8.41 -2.53 -6.05
N LEU A 105 8.57 -1.98 -7.25
CA LEU A 105 7.46 -1.31 -7.94
C LEU A 105 6.34 -2.30 -8.32
N ASP A 106 6.71 -3.52 -8.73
CA ASP A 106 5.74 -4.60 -8.97
C ASP A 106 5.07 -5.05 -7.66
N TYR A 107 5.81 -5.12 -6.56
CA TYR A 107 5.28 -5.33 -5.22
C TYR A 107 4.19 -4.30 -4.88
N LEU A 108 4.49 -2.99 -5.01
CA LEU A 108 3.55 -1.91 -4.69
C LEU A 108 2.28 -1.97 -5.55
N ARG A 109 2.45 -2.22 -6.86
CA ARG A 109 1.34 -2.37 -7.80
C ARG A 109 0.44 -3.54 -7.44
N SER A 110 1.02 -4.72 -7.15
CA SER A 110 0.26 -5.92 -6.82
C SER A 110 -0.57 -5.75 -5.55
N ARG A 111 -0.03 -5.04 -4.54
CA ARG A 111 -0.65 -4.93 -3.21
C ARG A 111 -1.71 -3.86 -3.08
N SER A 112 -1.58 -2.76 -3.83
CA SER A 112 -2.62 -1.73 -3.89
C SER A 112 -4.00 -2.25 -4.36
N THR A 113 -4.04 -3.47 -4.90
CA THR A 113 -5.23 -4.12 -5.44
C THR A 113 -5.92 -5.07 -4.45
N PHE A 114 -5.22 -5.70 -3.50
CA PHE A 114 -5.76 -6.88 -2.79
C PHE A 114 -5.64 -6.87 -1.26
N PHE A 115 -4.65 -6.23 -0.66
CA PHE A 115 -4.41 -6.33 0.79
C PHE A 115 -3.79 -5.03 1.33
N PRO A 116 -4.60 -4.02 1.68
CA PRO A 116 -4.08 -2.75 2.17
C PRO A 116 -3.80 -2.83 3.66
N VAL A 117 -2.58 -2.45 4.01
CA VAL A 117 -2.11 -2.33 5.40
C VAL A 117 -2.67 -1.06 6.03
N GLY A 118 -2.66 0.07 5.33
CA GLY A 118 -3.37 1.30 5.69
C GLY A 118 -4.12 1.91 4.51
N ARG A 119 -5.21 2.64 4.78
CA ARG A 119 -5.97 3.39 3.77
C ARG A 119 -6.16 4.84 4.19
N ALA A 120 -5.93 5.75 3.25
CA ALA A 120 -6.16 7.18 3.42
C ALA A 120 -7.02 7.73 2.30
N PHE A 121 -7.97 8.60 2.67
CA PHE A 121 -9.00 9.13 1.77
C PHE A 121 -9.01 10.65 1.74
N PHE A 122 -9.52 11.21 0.64
CA PHE A 122 -9.75 12.64 0.49
C PHE A 122 -11.07 12.93 -0.24
N ASP A 123 -11.63 14.12 -0.03
CA ASP A 123 -12.91 14.45 -0.67
C ASP A 123 -12.71 14.91 -2.12
N HIS A 124 -11.85 15.91 -2.30
CA HIS A 124 -11.67 16.61 -3.57
C HIS A 124 -10.29 17.21 -3.68
N PHE A 125 -9.68 17.10 -4.86
CA PHE A 125 -8.43 17.75 -5.17
C PHE A 125 -8.47 18.39 -6.56
N ASP A 126 -8.46 19.71 -6.59
CA ASP A 126 -8.35 20.50 -7.80
C ASP A 126 -6.96 21.13 -7.90
N SER A 127 -6.34 20.97 -9.07
CA SER A 127 -5.04 21.57 -9.40
C SER A 127 -4.95 23.09 -9.18
N ARG A 128 -6.09 23.78 -9.08
CA ARG A 128 -6.18 25.25 -8.86
C ARG A 128 -6.16 25.65 -7.39
N ASP A 129 -6.48 24.72 -6.49
CA ASP A 129 -6.68 25.03 -5.07
C ASP A 129 -5.38 24.91 -4.26
N GLY A 130 -4.28 24.51 -4.90
CA GLY A 130 -2.97 24.38 -4.28
C GLY A 130 -2.66 22.94 -3.92
N SER A 131 -2.19 22.69 -2.70
CA SER A 131 -2.05 21.34 -2.14
C SER A 131 -3.24 21.00 -1.24
N ILE A 132 -3.54 19.70 -1.14
CA ILE A 132 -4.49 19.17 -0.14
C ILE A 132 -3.71 18.33 0.86
N ARG A 133 -4.01 18.49 2.15
CA ARG A 133 -3.46 17.68 3.23
C ARG A 133 -4.42 16.53 3.55
N ILE A 134 -3.87 15.34 3.71
CA ILE A 134 -4.55 14.09 4.00
C ILE A 134 -3.92 13.51 5.27
N ALA A 135 -4.73 12.85 6.09
CA ALA A 135 -4.29 12.18 7.30
C ALA A 135 -4.53 10.67 7.20
N TRP A 136 -3.62 9.90 7.79
CA TRP A 136 -3.69 8.46 7.98
C TRP A 136 -3.49 8.17 9.47
N ASN A 137 -4.38 7.37 10.04
CA ASN A 137 -4.51 7.19 11.49
C ASN A 137 -4.40 5.72 11.95
N GLY A 138 -3.82 4.84 11.13
CA GLY A 138 -3.55 3.45 11.53
C GLY A 138 -3.76 2.41 10.44
N THR A 139 -3.46 1.15 10.76
CA THR A 139 -3.64 0.03 9.83
C THR A 139 -5.08 -0.45 9.79
N VAL A 140 -5.54 -0.97 8.66
CA VAL A 140 -6.89 -1.53 8.53
C VAL A 140 -6.95 -2.85 9.30
N ALA A 141 -7.69 -2.86 10.41
CA ALA A 141 -7.88 -4.03 11.26
C ALA A 141 -9.09 -4.87 10.86
N GLU A 142 -10.15 -4.19 10.40
CA GLU A 142 -11.40 -4.82 10.00
C GLU A 142 -11.96 -4.07 8.80
N GLU A 143 -12.31 -4.82 7.77
CA GLU A 143 -13.09 -4.35 6.64
C GLU A 143 -14.34 -5.22 6.52
N GLY A 144 -15.50 -4.60 6.39
CA GLY A 144 -16.74 -5.33 6.33
C GLY A 144 -17.89 -4.55 5.72
N TRP A 145 -19.06 -5.18 5.75
CA TRP A 145 -20.31 -4.60 5.30
C TRP A 145 -21.35 -4.72 6.41
N ASN A 146 -22.04 -3.62 6.70
CA ASN A 146 -23.16 -3.60 7.63
C ASN A 146 -24.36 -2.86 7.02
N GLU A 147 -25.43 -2.67 7.80
CA GLU A 147 -26.66 -2.00 7.35
C GLU A 147 -26.44 -0.55 6.86
N ASN A 148 -25.32 0.09 7.24
CA ASN A 148 -24.95 1.45 6.85
C ASN A 148 -23.97 1.50 5.66
N GLY A 149 -23.56 0.36 5.10
CA GLY A 149 -22.63 0.25 3.98
C GLY A 149 -21.29 -0.42 4.36
N SER A 150 -20.26 -0.18 3.55
CA SER A 150 -18.90 -0.60 3.86
C SER A 150 -18.37 0.16 5.08
N PHE A 151 -17.56 -0.51 5.91
CA PHE A 151 -16.84 0.14 6.98
C PHE A 151 -15.39 -0.32 7.02
N LEU A 152 -14.54 0.57 7.53
CA LEU A 152 -13.14 0.30 7.86
C LEU A 152 -12.94 0.63 9.34
N ARG A 153 -12.34 -0.31 10.06
CA ARG A 153 -11.86 -0.11 11.41
C ARG A 153 -10.35 -0.11 11.40
N TYR A 154 -9.78 0.90 12.04
CA TYR A 154 -8.34 1.07 12.13
C TYR A 154 -7.81 0.55 13.47
N SER A 155 -6.62 -0.02 13.44
CA SER A 155 -5.78 -0.35 14.58
C SER A 155 -4.49 0.47 14.55
N PRO A 156 -3.79 0.59 15.69
CA PRO A 156 -2.45 1.15 15.71
C PRO A 156 -1.51 0.41 14.73
N ALA A 157 -0.74 1.18 13.97
CA ALA A 157 0.28 0.64 13.08
C ALA A 157 1.55 0.23 13.86
N VAL A 158 2.29 -0.72 13.30
CA VAL A 158 3.56 -1.20 13.86
C VAL A 158 4.72 -0.36 13.34
N SER A 159 5.88 -0.43 14.00
CA SER A 159 7.04 0.33 13.52
C SER A 159 7.48 -0.13 12.14
N GLY A 160 8.04 0.80 11.36
CA GLY A 160 8.63 0.46 10.07
C GLY A 160 8.68 1.64 9.12
N HIS A 161 9.29 1.40 7.97
CA HIS A 161 9.21 2.31 6.84
C HIS A 161 7.92 2.02 6.07
N TYR A 162 7.23 3.08 5.67
CA TYR A 162 6.00 3.00 4.90
C TYR A 162 6.11 3.86 3.65
N VAL A 163 5.39 3.47 2.61
CA VAL A 163 5.24 4.23 1.37
C VAL A 163 3.75 4.46 1.09
N ILE A 164 3.43 5.69 0.68
CA ILE A 164 2.07 6.09 0.31
C ILE A 164 1.93 5.95 -1.20
N VAL A 165 1.05 5.06 -1.65
CA VAL A 165 0.83 4.79 -3.08
C VAL A 165 -0.63 5.01 -3.48
N PRO A 166 -0.89 5.53 -4.70
CA PRO A 166 -2.25 5.59 -5.22
C PRO A 166 -2.80 4.16 -5.43
N ARG A 167 -4.08 3.93 -5.13
CA ARG A 167 -4.71 2.62 -5.37
C ARG A 167 -4.75 2.26 -6.86
N SER A 168 -4.51 1.00 -7.23
CA SER A 168 -4.50 0.57 -8.65
C SER A 168 -5.80 0.83 -9.43
N SER A 169 -6.90 1.05 -8.71
CA SER A 169 -8.24 1.32 -9.21
C SER A 169 -8.49 2.77 -9.64
N TRP A 170 -7.49 3.65 -9.61
CA TRP A 170 -7.56 4.92 -10.34
C TRP A 170 -7.81 4.64 -11.83
N SER A 171 -8.95 5.12 -12.36
CA SER A 171 -9.35 4.82 -13.74
C SER A 171 -8.27 5.25 -14.75
N PRO A 172 -7.93 4.41 -15.75
CA PRO A 172 -7.02 4.79 -16.85
C PRO A 172 -7.48 6.03 -17.62
N ASP A 173 -8.77 6.37 -17.55
CA ASP A 173 -9.35 7.57 -18.17
C ASP A 173 -8.99 8.85 -17.41
N MET A 174 -8.53 8.74 -16.16
CA MET A 174 -8.02 9.88 -15.42
C MET A 174 -6.70 10.32 -16.03
N LYS A 175 -6.68 11.53 -16.59
CA LYS A 175 -5.47 12.14 -17.17
C LYS A 175 -4.57 12.71 -16.09
N VAL A 176 -4.34 11.94 -15.02
CA VAL A 176 -3.38 12.24 -13.97
C VAL A 176 -2.43 11.07 -13.76
N SER A 177 -1.23 11.38 -13.30
CA SER A 177 -0.21 10.39 -12.92
C SER A 177 0.37 10.82 -11.59
N PHE A 178 0.32 9.93 -10.61
CA PHE A 178 0.92 10.16 -9.30
C PHE A 178 2.39 9.77 -9.37
N MET A 179 3.24 10.66 -8.86
CA MET A 179 4.68 10.46 -8.78
C MET A 179 5.03 9.96 -7.39
N ILE A 180 5.48 8.71 -7.32
CA ILE A 180 5.99 8.05 -6.13
C ILE A 180 7.50 8.15 -6.14
N ASN A 181 8.06 8.67 -5.06
CA ASN A 181 9.50 8.83 -4.81
C ASN A 181 9.74 8.86 -3.30
N GLU A 182 10.98 9.11 -2.87
CA GLU A 182 11.38 9.18 -1.46
C GLU A 182 10.47 10.10 -0.60
N ARG A 183 9.90 11.17 -1.18
CA ARG A 183 8.99 12.08 -0.45
C ARG A 183 7.64 11.46 -0.10
N SER A 184 7.30 10.32 -0.68
CA SER A 184 6.11 9.54 -0.33
C SER A 184 6.39 8.50 0.76
N MET A 185 7.63 8.43 1.25
CA MET A 185 8.05 7.49 2.27
C MET A 185 8.24 8.18 3.62
N PHE A 186 8.00 7.43 4.70
CA PHE A 186 8.21 7.88 6.07
C PHE A 186 8.51 6.68 6.97
N TYR A 187 9.14 6.95 8.12
CA TYR A 187 9.26 6.00 9.21
C TYR A 187 8.16 6.27 10.24
N TYR A 188 7.51 5.21 10.72
CA TYR A 188 6.57 5.25 11.82
C TYR A 188 7.19 4.54 13.03
N ASP A 189 7.26 5.23 14.17
CA ASP A 189 7.86 4.76 15.42
C ASP A 189 6.76 4.38 16.43
N SER A 190 6.62 3.09 16.67
CA SER A 190 5.54 2.43 17.42
C SER A 190 6.05 1.09 18.03
N LEU A 191 5.16 0.13 18.30
CA LEU A 191 5.58 -1.22 18.65
C LEU A 191 6.27 -1.87 17.44
N ASN A 192 7.56 -2.19 17.58
CA ASN A 192 8.33 -2.82 16.52
C ASN A 192 8.19 -4.34 16.58
N ILE A 193 7.97 -4.93 15.42
CA ILE A 193 7.81 -6.36 15.23
C ILE A 193 8.61 -6.70 13.99
N ASP A 194 9.83 -7.17 14.24
CA ASP A 194 10.74 -7.61 13.20
C ASP A 194 10.39 -9.06 12.87
N ILE A 195 10.07 -9.32 11.59
CA ILE A 195 9.89 -10.67 11.07
C ILE A 195 11.01 -10.91 10.07
N GLU A 196 12.01 -11.68 10.49
CA GLU A 196 13.19 -11.99 9.67
C GLU A 196 13.14 -13.45 9.21
N PRO A 197 12.66 -13.70 7.99
CA PRO A 197 12.71 -15.04 7.44
C PRO A 197 14.09 -15.37 6.90
N VAL A 198 14.63 -16.51 7.31
CA VAL A 198 15.88 -17.07 6.80
C VAL A 198 15.56 -18.33 6.01
N ASN A 199 15.82 -18.26 4.70
CA ASN A 199 15.69 -19.39 3.81
C ASN A 199 16.94 -20.27 3.90
N HIS A 200 16.78 -21.53 4.31
CA HIS A 200 17.78 -22.55 4.07
C HIS A 200 17.33 -23.40 2.88
N PRO A 201 18.07 -23.38 1.76
CA PRO A 201 17.69 -24.20 0.61
C PRO A 201 17.68 -25.68 1.03
N ASP A 202 16.55 -26.33 0.75
CA ASP A 202 16.31 -27.79 0.78
C ASP A 202 16.04 -28.48 2.13
N ASP A 203 16.16 -27.84 3.30
CA ASP A 203 16.01 -28.55 4.59
C ASP A 203 15.02 -27.94 5.59
N LYS A 204 14.98 -26.61 5.70
CA LYS A 204 14.14 -25.93 6.70
C LYS A 204 13.91 -24.46 6.37
N LEU A 205 12.76 -23.98 6.82
CA LEU A 205 12.47 -22.57 6.90
C LEU A 205 12.63 -22.11 8.35
N THR A 206 13.44 -21.09 8.59
CA THR A 206 13.56 -20.45 9.91
C THR A 206 12.94 -19.06 9.85
N LEU A 207 12.10 -18.73 10.82
CA LEU A 207 11.47 -17.41 10.96
C LEU A 207 11.86 -16.85 12.33
N GLY A 208 12.62 -15.76 12.31
CA GLY A 208 12.90 -14.96 13.49
C GLY A 208 11.75 -13.97 13.73
N LEU A 209 11.21 -13.96 14.95
CA LEU A 209 10.25 -12.96 15.41
C LEU A 209 10.89 -12.21 16.57
N ALA A 210 11.05 -10.90 16.43
CA ALA A 210 11.50 -10.05 17.53
C ALA A 210 10.48 -8.95 17.80
N LEU A 211 10.06 -8.83 19.06
CA LEU A 211 9.19 -7.77 19.53
C LEU A 211 10.04 -6.77 20.32
N ARG A 212 9.94 -5.49 19.95
CA ARG A 212 10.59 -4.38 20.64
C ARG A 212 9.60 -3.26 20.87
N ALA A 213 9.47 -2.83 22.12
CA ALA A 213 8.65 -1.66 22.44
C ALA A 213 9.47 -0.37 22.39
N PRO A 214 8.86 0.78 22.06
CA PRO A 214 9.50 2.08 22.20
C PRO A 214 10.01 2.33 23.61
N PRO A 215 11.06 3.15 23.77
CA PRO A 215 11.51 3.64 25.07
C PRO A 215 10.35 4.19 25.93
N GLY A 216 10.34 3.86 27.22
CA GLY A 216 9.26 4.27 28.14
C GLY A 216 7.98 3.44 28.10
N THR A 217 7.90 2.40 27.24
CA THR A 217 6.76 1.46 27.27
C THR A 217 6.81 0.61 28.54
N ALA A 218 5.74 0.65 29.33
CA ALA A 218 5.57 -0.19 30.51
C ALA A 218 4.27 -0.99 30.36
N GLY A 219 4.36 -2.31 30.40
CA GLY A 219 3.18 -3.16 30.35
C GLY A 219 3.48 -4.63 30.09
N GLU A 220 2.41 -5.41 30.12
CA GLU A 220 2.36 -6.77 29.62
C GLU A 220 1.71 -6.76 28.24
N ILE A 221 2.24 -7.58 27.35
CA ILE A 221 1.71 -7.80 26.01
C ILE A 221 1.34 -9.28 25.92
N SER A 222 0.19 -9.57 25.32
CA SER A 222 -0.14 -10.92 24.86
C SER A 222 0.02 -10.97 23.35
N CYS A 223 0.66 -12.02 22.86
CA CYS A 223 0.92 -12.27 21.45
C CYS A 223 0.22 -13.55 21.03
N ASP A 224 -0.64 -13.44 20.02
CA ASP A 224 -1.24 -14.57 19.34
C ASP A 224 -0.60 -14.67 17.95
N LEU A 225 0.09 -15.78 17.71
CA LEU A 225 0.65 -16.13 16.42
C LEU A 225 -0.30 -17.11 15.74
N ASN A 226 -0.90 -16.67 14.64
CA ASN A 226 -1.75 -17.50 13.81
C ASN A 226 -1.04 -17.78 12.49
N LEU A 227 -0.84 -19.07 12.19
CA LEU A 227 -0.15 -19.48 10.99
C LEU A 227 -1.10 -20.27 10.09
N SER A 228 -1.29 -19.75 8.87
CA SER A 228 -2.13 -20.38 7.86
C SER A 228 -1.29 -20.83 6.67
N LEU A 229 -1.29 -22.14 6.43
CA LEU A 229 -0.75 -22.75 5.21
C LEU A 229 -1.90 -22.96 4.23
N SER A 230 -1.95 -22.13 3.18
CA SER A 230 -3.13 -22.07 2.31
C SER A 230 -2.98 -22.97 1.08
N TYR A 231 -2.89 -24.31 1.22
CA TYR A 231 -2.96 -25.21 0.04
C TYR A 231 -3.22 -26.71 0.31
N PHE A 232 -3.78 -27.42 -0.70
CA PHE A 232 -3.87 -28.89 -0.78
C PHE A 232 -2.53 -29.49 -1.23
N GLY A 233 -1.70 -29.96 -0.28
CA GLY A 233 -0.39 -30.56 -0.58
C GLY A 233 0.81 -29.70 -0.19
N SER A 234 0.68 -28.94 0.90
CA SER A 234 1.75 -28.12 1.48
C SER A 234 3.07 -28.92 1.61
N PRO A 235 4.22 -28.41 1.12
CA PRO A 235 5.53 -29.02 1.30
C PRO A 235 6.09 -28.77 2.70
N PHE A 236 5.33 -28.14 3.60
CA PHE A 236 5.80 -27.87 4.96
C PHE A 236 5.25 -28.93 5.90
N GLU A 237 6.14 -29.76 6.45
CA GLU A 237 5.85 -30.57 7.62
C GLU A 237 6.14 -29.73 8.86
N LEU A 238 5.13 -29.55 9.71
CA LEU A 238 5.35 -28.97 11.04
C LEU A 238 6.39 -29.83 11.75
N SER A 239 7.54 -29.24 12.11
CA SER A 239 8.50 -29.95 12.95
C SER A 239 7.82 -30.28 14.29
N GLU A 240 8.26 -31.32 15.00
CA GLU A 240 7.58 -31.87 16.19
C GLU A 240 7.30 -30.86 17.33
N ASN A 241 7.80 -29.62 17.22
CA ASN A 241 7.60 -28.53 18.18
C ASN A 241 6.95 -27.25 17.60
N VAL A 242 6.45 -27.27 16.35
CA VAL A 242 5.79 -26.09 15.76
C VAL A 242 4.28 -26.22 15.92
N LEU A 243 3.73 -25.39 16.78
CA LEU A 243 2.29 -25.20 16.88
C LEU A 243 1.85 -24.27 15.75
N ALA A 244 0.82 -24.67 14.99
CA ALA A 244 0.19 -23.81 13.97
C ALA A 244 -0.53 -22.59 14.59
N PHE A 245 -0.78 -22.66 15.90
CA PHE A 245 -1.29 -21.58 16.72
C PHE A 245 -0.43 -21.50 17.99
N HIS A 246 0.20 -20.36 18.23
CA HIS A 246 1.00 -20.13 19.44
C HIS A 246 0.51 -18.87 20.15
N GLU A 247 -0.04 -19.06 21.34
CA GLU A 247 -0.45 -17.97 22.23
C GLU A 247 0.57 -17.86 23.36
N GLU A 248 1.07 -16.65 23.58
CA GLU A 248 1.93 -16.33 24.70
C GLU A 248 1.44 -15.08 25.39
N THR A 249 1.11 -15.23 26.68
CA THR A 249 0.57 -14.16 27.52
C THR A 249 1.62 -13.71 28.53
N GLY A 250 1.55 -12.44 28.94
CA GLY A 250 2.44 -11.89 29.95
C GLY A 250 3.87 -11.61 29.44
N ILE A 251 4.04 -11.35 28.14
CA ILE A 251 5.31 -10.87 27.60
C ILE A 251 5.56 -9.48 28.18
N ILE A 252 6.60 -9.34 28.99
CA ILE A 252 7.01 -8.05 29.54
C ILE A 252 8.08 -7.49 28.61
N LEU A 253 7.71 -6.48 27.81
CA LEU A 253 8.68 -5.66 27.09
C LEU A 253 9.08 -4.49 28.01
N SER A 254 10.34 -4.46 28.41
CA SER A 254 10.94 -3.34 29.14
C SER A 254 11.94 -2.62 28.25
N GLU A 255 12.23 -1.36 28.57
CA GLU A 255 13.24 -0.54 27.89
C GLU A 255 14.54 -1.33 27.65
N GLY A 256 14.86 -1.61 26.38
CA GLY A 256 16.08 -2.32 25.97
C GLY A 256 16.07 -3.85 26.13
N GLN A 257 14.93 -4.48 26.42
CA GLN A 257 14.79 -5.93 26.39
C GLN A 257 13.86 -6.37 25.27
N ASP A 258 14.44 -7.02 24.27
CA ASP A 258 13.72 -7.64 23.16
C ASP A 258 13.12 -8.96 23.63
N TRP A 259 11.88 -9.24 23.24
CA TRP A 259 11.37 -10.61 23.23
C TRP A 259 11.67 -11.22 21.87
N VAL A 260 12.36 -12.36 21.85
CA VAL A 260 12.78 -13.01 20.61
C VAL A 260 12.29 -14.45 20.61
N ARG A 261 11.72 -14.86 19.47
CA ARG A 261 11.28 -16.21 19.21
C ARG A 261 11.78 -16.67 17.85
N THR A 262 12.17 -17.93 17.77
CA THR A 262 12.55 -18.56 16.50
C THR A 262 11.59 -19.70 16.21
N LEU A 263 10.90 -19.63 15.08
CA LEU A 263 10.04 -20.69 14.57
C LEU A 263 10.81 -21.44 13.47
N VAL A 264 10.77 -22.79 13.48
CA VAL A 264 11.52 -23.63 12.53
C VAL A 264 10.60 -24.67 11.90
N PHE A 265 10.33 -24.50 10.61
CA PHE A 265 9.48 -25.38 9.81
C PHE A 265 10.38 -26.32 9.01
N ASN A 266 10.10 -27.62 9.04
CA ASN A 266 10.79 -28.55 8.16
C ASN A 266 10.12 -28.52 6.78
N ILE A 267 10.94 -28.51 5.74
CA ILE A 267 10.43 -28.52 4.37
C ILE A 267 10.51 -29.98 3.88
N SER A 268 9.35 -30.61 3.74
CA SER A 268 9.18 -31.86 3.01
C SER A 268 8.73 -31.53 1.59
N ILE A 269 9.67 -31.25 0.69
CA ILE A 269 9.36 -31.06 -0.73
C ILE A 269 8.85 -32.40 -1.26
N PRO A 270 7.58 -32.55 -1.69
CA PRO A 270 7.19 -33.76 -2.39
C PRO A 270 8.02 -33.83 -3.67
N ASP A 271 8.64 -34.99 -3.96
CA ASP A 271 9.41 -35.23 -5.20
C ASP A 271 8.63 -34.63 -6.39
N HIS A 272 9.06 -33.47 -6.89
CA HIS A 272 8.37 -32.77 -7.96
C HIS A 272 8.64 -33.52 -9.27
N GLY A 273 7.91 -34.62 -9.48
CA GLY A 273 7.88 -35.37 -10.74
C GLY A 273 7.04 -34.71 -11.82
N TYR A 274 6.60 -33.46 -11.65
CA TYR A 274 5.72 -32.78 -12.59
C TYR A 274 6.53 -31.81 -13.47
N VAL A 275 6.96 -32.30 -14.64
CA VAL A 275 7.41 -31.43 -15.73
C VAL A 275 6.14 -30.89 -16.41
N PRO A 276 5.87 -29.57 -16.38
CA PRO A 276 4.70 -29.02 -17.05
C PRO A 276 4.82 -29.28 -18.56
N ASN A 277 3.92 -30.11 -19.08
CA ASN A 277 3.79 -30.33 -20.51
C ASN A 277 2.86 -29.24 -21.09
N GLY A 278 3.45 -28.18 -21.65
CA GLY A 278 2.73 -27.22 -22.49
C GLY A 278 2.94 -25.75 -22.11
N GLU A 279 2.61 -24.86 -23.04
CA GLU A 279 2.63 -23.39 -22.89
C GLU A 279 1.49 -22.87 -21.98
N ASP A 280 0.61 -23.75 -21.50
CA ASP A 280 -0.45 -23.42 -20.55
C ASP A 280 0.04 -23.66 -19.11
N ASP A 281 -0.19 -22.65 -18.26
CA ASP A 281 -0.04 -22.62 -16.81
C ASP A 281 1.33 -22.30 -16.19
N PHE A 282 1.81 -21.09 -16.46
CA PHE A 282 2.53 -20.30 -15.43
C PHE A 282 1.67 -20.09 -14.16
N ARG A 283 0.34 -20.22 -14.26
CA ARG A 283 -0.62 -20.12 -13.15
C ARG A 283 -0.66 -21.36 -12.24
N ASN A 284 -0.07 -22.49 -12.66
CA ASN A 284 0.03 -23.72 -11.85
C ASN A 284 1.47 -24.02 -11.41
N ARG A 285 2.37 -23.03 -11.36
CA ARG A 285 3.54 -23.19 -10.48
C ARG A 285 2.99 -23.34 -9.06
N TYR A 286 3.24 -24.49 -8.45
CA TYR A 286 2.69 -24.90 -7.16
C TYR A 286 3.39 -24.13 -6.04
N PHE A 287 3.10 -22.84 -5.97
CA PHE A 287 3.57 -21.95 -4.92
C PHE A 287 2.89 -22.31 -3.60
N SER A 288 3.68 -22.43 -2.54
CA SER A 288 3.14 -22.67 -1.20
C SER A 288 3.06 -21.34 -0.45
N PRO A 289 1.86 -20.73 -0.35
CA PRO A 289 1.70 -19.51 0.40
C PRO A 289 1.81 -19.82 1.90
N LEU A 290 2.75 -19.13 2.55
CA LEU A 290 2.85 -19.04 4.00
C LEU A 290 2.25 -17.71 4.42
N VAL A 291 1.35 -17.73 5.39
CA VAL A 291 0.84 -16.53 6.04
C VAL A 291 1.02 -16.66 7.54
N ILE A 292 1.66 -15.67 8.13
CA ILE A 292 1.86 -15.50 9.56
C ILE A 292 1.15 -14.23 9.95
N ASP A 293 0.12 -14.34 10.75
CA ASP A 293 -0.49 -13.23 11.44
C ASP A 293 0.08 -13.16 12.86
N VAL A 294 0.53 -11.99 13.25
CA VAL A 294 0.93 -11.65 14.61
C VAL A 294 -0.08 -10.64 15.13
N VAL A 295 -0.87 -11.06 16.11
CA VAL A 295 -1.83 -10.20 16.80
C VAL A 295 -1.29 -9.91 18.19
N LEU A 296 -1.02 -8.64 18.48
CA LEU A 296 -0.52 -8.21 19.77
C LEU A 296 -1.56 -7.34 20.45
N THR A 297 -2.08 -7.81 21.57
CA THR A 297 -3.02 -7.04 22.37
C THR A 297 -2.29 -6.39 23.53
N THR A 298 -2.42 -5.06 23.61
CA THR A 298 -1.79 -4.22 24.63
C THR A 298 -2.85 -3.38 25.34
N ALA A 299 -2.44 -2.62 26.37
CA ALA A 299 -3.33 -1.66 27.03
C ALA A 299 -3.75 -0.48 26.13
N VAL A 300 -2.97 -0.15 25.09
CA VAL A 300 -3.23 1.00 24.19
C VAL A 300 -3.96 0.60 22.91
N GLY A 301 -3.99 -0.68 22.58
CA GLY A 301 -4.70 -1.20 21.40
C GLY A 301 -4.23 -2.58 20.97
N THR A 302 -4.89 -3.10 19.93
CA THR A 302 -4.52 -4.34 19.26
C THR A 302 -3.76 -4.01 17.98
N TYR A 303 -2.49 -4.39 17.94
CA TYR A 303 -1.64 -4.31 16.77
C TYR A 303 -1.80 -5.59 15.95
N ILE A 304 -1.93 -5.43 14.64
CA ILE A 304 -1.97 -6.54 13.70
C ILE A 304 -0.84 -6.31 12.71
N THR A 305 0.07 -7.27 12.62
CA THR A 305 1.11 -7.32 11.61
C THR A 305 1.23 -8.74 11.11
N GLY A 306 1.94 -8.94 10.02
CA GLY A 306 2.22 -10.28 9.58
C GLY A 306 3.20 -10.36 8.45
N LEU A 307 3.46 -11.60 8.07
CA LEU A 307 4.23 -11.93 6.89
C LEU A 307 3.40 -12.85 6.00
N SER A 308 3.14 -12.42 4.78
CA SER A 308 2.72 -13.31 3.70
C SER A 308 3.93 -13.55 2.81
N ALA A 309 4.18 -14.81 2.46
CA ALA A 309 5.26 -15.12 1.56
C ALA A 309 4.94 -16.31 0.66
N ILE A 310 5.59 -16.36 -0.50
CA ILE A 310 5.50 -17.46 -1.46
C ILE A 310 6.86 -18.14 -1.53
N TRP A 311 6.84 -19.46 -1.36
CA TRP A 311 8.02 -20.31 -1.44
C TRP A 311 8.01 -21.19 -2.71
N ASP A 312 9.08 -21.11 -3.51
CA ASP A 312 9.38 -21.93 -4.71
C ASP A 312 10.86 -22.31 -4.75
N GLY A 313 11.32 -23.18 -3.84
CA GLY A 313 12.77 -23.44 -3.66
C GLY A 313 13.55 -22.27 -3.04
N GLY A 314 12.82 -21.23 -2.64
CA GLY A 314 13.29 -20.04 -1.94
C GLY A 314 12.19 -18.97 -1.88
N TRP A 315 12.47 -17.82 -1.26
CA TRP A 315 11.52 -16.72 -1.20
C TRP A 315 11.39 -16.05 -2.56
N GLU A 316 10.23 -16.19 -3.20
CA GLU A 316 9.93 -15.42 -4.40
C GLU A 316 9.25 -14.09 -4.07
N TYR A 317 8.41 -14.09 -3.04
CA TYR A 317 7.69 -12.90 -2.62
C TYR A 317 7.56 -12.89 -1.10
N GLU A 318 7.96 -11.78 -0.48
CA GLU A 318 7.86 -11.55 0.95
C GLU A 318 7.12 -10.24 1.18
N TYR A 319 6.04 -10.30 1.97
CA TYR A 319 5.14 -9.19 2.21
C TYR A 319 4.92 -9.02 3.70
N GLN A 320 5.32 -7.87 4.23
CA GLN A 320 4.94 -7.47 5.57
C GLN A 320 3.78 -6.49 5.55
N TYR A 321 2.93 -6.59 6.57
CA TYR A 321 1.82 -5.68 6.85
C TYR A 321 1.74 -5.42 8.34
#